data_AF-A0A1F2WNP0-F1
#
_entry.id   AF-A0A1F2WNP0-F1
#
_cell.length_a   1.000
_cell.length_b   1.000
_cell.length_c   1.000
_cell.angle_alpha   90.00
_cell.angle_beta   90.00
_cell.angle_gamma   90.00
#
_symmetry.space_group_name_H-M   'P 1'
#
loop_
_entity.id
_entity.type
_entity.pdbx_description
1 polymer ?
#
loop_
_entity_poly.entity_id
_entity_poly.type
_entity_poly.pdbx_seq_one_letter_code
_entity_poly.pdbx_strand_id
1 'polypeptide(L)'
;MLRSVGVGLASRGKTKAAERAEKVIGDMPNAFAERAKEEQRRFTQATDSEYWCCICFTTREEKEEFLKKTGLFEHGDKYLDGRVVAGVLGVELSSESARFSEPKISARMRKLSR
;
A
#
# COMPACT_ATOMS: atom_id res chain seq x y z
N MET A 1 52.98 -52.00 -19.16
CA MET A 1 53.10 -50.54 -19.33
C MET A 1 51.69 -50.01 -19.62
N LEU A 2 51.17 -49.15 -18.74
CA LEU A 2 49.96 -48.30 -18.84
C LEU A 2 48.56 -48.94 -19.00
N ARG A 3 47.82 -49.03 -17.89
CA ARG A 3 46.34 -49.13 -17.86
C ARG A 3 45.75 -47.73 -18.10
N SER A 4 44.91 -47.56 -19.11
CA SER A 4 44.10 -46.35 -19.24
C SER A 4 42.95 -46.41 -18.24
N VAL A 5 42.98 -45.51 -17.26
CA VAL A 5 41.85 -45.27 -16.37
C VAL A 5 40.94 -44.29 -17.10
N GLY A 6 39.87 -44.81 -17.69
CA GLY A 6 38.77 -43.99 -18.19
C GLY A 6 38.12 -43.28 -17.01
N VAL A 7 38.33 -41.96 -16.91
CA VAL A 7 37.67 -41.10 -15.93
C VAL A 7 36.20 -41.03 -16.30
N GLY A 8 35.37 -41.77 -15.56
CA GLY A 8 33.92 -41.64 -15.61
C GLY A 8 33.54 -40.24 -15.15
N LEU A 9 33.06 -39.41 -16.09
CA LEU A 9 32.45 -38.12 -15.81
C LEU A 9 31.06 -38.37 -15.21
N ALA A 10 31.01 -38.77 -13.94
CA ALA A 10 29.76 -38.87 -13.19
C ALA A 10 29.19 -37.45 -13.03
N SER A 11 28.00 -37.21 -13.61
CA SER A 11 27.27 -35.96 -13.42
C SER A 11 26.96 -35.80 -11.94
N ARG A 12 27.70 -34.92 -11.25
CA ARG A 12 27.39 -34.52 -9.88
C ARG A 12 26.04 -33.82 -9.88
N GLY A 13 25.00 -34.53 -9.43
CA GLY A 13 23.71 -33.92 -9.13
C GLY A 13 23.91 -32.73 -8.18
N LYS A 14 23.25 -31.61 -8.46
CA LYS A 14 23.35 -30.40 -7.66
C LYS A 14 23.00 -30.71 -6.20
N THR A 15 23.86 -30.34 -5.26
CA THR A 15 23.55 -30.42 -3.83
C THR A 15 22.36 -29.53 -3.48
N LYS A 16 21.45 -29.96 -2.59
CA LYS A 16 20.23 -29.21 -2.19
C LYS A 16 20.49 -27.73 -1.81
N ALA A 17 21.67 -27.42 -1.27
CA ALA A 17 22.06 -26.04 -0.94
C ALA A 17 22.28 -25.17 -2.19
N ALA A 18 22.88 -25.72 -3.24
CA ALA A 18 23.11 -25.03 -4.51
C ALA A 18 21.79 -24.81 -5.27
N GLU A 19 20.90 -25.82 -5.25
CA GLU A 19 19.56 -25.73 -5.83
C GLU A 19 18.69 -24.66 -5.12
N ARG A 20 18.79 -24.59 -3.78
CA ARG A 20 18.12 -23.55 -3.00
C ARG A 20 18.68 -22.16 -3.30
N ALA A 21 20.00 -22.02 -3.45
CA ALA A 21 20.62 -20.75 -3.79
C ALA A 21 20.21 -20.27 -5.20
N GLU A 22 20.21 -21.16 -6.18
CA GLU A 22 19.80 -20.86 -7.56
C GLU A 22 18.32 -20.48 -7.62
N LYS A 23 17.45 -21.18 -6.86
CA LYS A 23 16.04 -20.83 -6.76
C LYS A 23 15.82 -19.46 -6.10
N VAL A 24 16.56 -19.17 -5.02
CA VAL A 24 16.50 -17.85 -4.35
C VAL A 24 16.96 -16.73 -5.28
N ILE A 25 17.99 -16.96 -6.10
CA ILE A 25 18.47 -16.00 -7.10
C ILE A 25 17.44 -15.83 -8.22
N GLY A 26 16.82 -16.92 -8.70
CA GLY A 26 15.79 -16.88 -9.74
C GLY A 26 14.48 -16.23 -9.30
N ASP A 27 14.10 -16.38 -8.03
CA ASP A 27 12.87 -15.78 -7.47
C ASP A 27 13.06 -14.32 -7.04
N MET A 28 14.31 -13.86 -6.92
CA MET A 28 14.65 -12.51 -6.45
C MET A 28 14.06 -11.38 -7.34
N PRO A 29 14.15 -11.44 -8.69
CA PRO A 29 13.56 -10.43 -9.56
C PRO A 29 12.04 -10.31 -9.40
N ASN A 30 11.33 -11.43 -9.22
CA ASN A 30 9.89 -11.43 -8.99
C ASN A 30 9.53 -10.77 -7.65
N ALA A 31 10.30 -11.05 -6.60
CA ALA A 31 10.10 -10.40 -5.30
C ALA A 31 10.33 -8.88 -5.36
N PHE A 32 11.27 -8.40 -6.17
CA PHE A 32 11.46 -6.96 -6.40
C PHE A 32 10.33 -6.35 -7.23
N ALA A 33 9.87 -7.03 -8.29
CA ALA A 33 8.76 -6.56 -9.12
C ALA A 33 7.45 -6.45 -8.32
N GLU A 34 7.14 -7.42 -7.47
CA GLU A 34 5.95 -7.38 -6.62
C GLU A 34 6.04 -6.27 -5.56
N ARG A 35 7.22 -6.06 -4.96
CA ARG A 35 7.44 -4.91 -4.05
C ARG A 35 7.31 -3.58 -4.78
N ALA A 36 7.85 -3.45 -5.98
CA ALA A 36 7.74 -2.24 -6.79
C ALA A 36 6.28 -1.96 -7.17
N LYS A 37 5.48 -2.98 -7.49
CA LYS A 37 4.03 -2.83 -7.73
C LYS A 37 3.28 -2.41 -6.47
N GLU A 38 3.58 -3.03 -5.33
CA GLU A 38 2.97 -2.64 -4.05
C GLU A 38 3.36 -1.23 -3.63
N GLU A 39 4.61 -0.84 -3.87
CA GLU A 39 5.14 0.48 -3.56
C GLU A 39 4.56 1.53 -4.52
N GLN A 40 4.44 1.23 -5.81
CA GLN A 40 3.73 2.07 -6.77
C GLN A 40 2.26 2.23 -6.39
N ARG A 41 1.57 1.15 -5.97
CA ARG A 41 0.18 1.22 -5.49
C ARG A 41 0.08 2.11 -4.24
N ARG A 42 1.03 1.98 -3.30
CA ARG A 42 1.09 2.85 -2.11
C ARG A 42 1.40 4.29 -2.48
N PHE A 43 2.31 4.50 -3.44
CA PHE A 43 2.69 5.81 -3.93
C PHE A 43 1.49 6.49 -4.59
N THR A 44 0.82 5.86 -5.54
CA THR A 44 -0.43 6.35 -6.14
C THR A 44 -1.49 6.65 -5.06
N GLN A 45 -1.69 5.78 -4.08
CA GLN A 45 -2.63 6.07 -2.97
C GLN A 45 -2.21 7.24 -2.07
N ALA A 46 -0.91 7.53 -1.96
CA ALA A 46 -0.36 8.53 -1.05
C ALA A 46 -0.03 9.88 -1.72
N THR A 47 0.20 9.89 -3.03
CA THR A 47 0.59 11.08 -3.81
C THR A 47 -0.44 11.49 -4.85
N ASP A 48 -1.44 10.65 -5.13
CA ASP A 48 -2.50 11.07 -6.03
C ASP A 48 -3.61 11.79 -5.28
N SER A 49 -3.62 13.09 -5.49
CA SER A 49 -4.52 14.06 -4.90
C SER A 49 -5.82 14.16 -5.71
N GLU A 50 -6.22 13.11 -6.42
CA GLU A 50 -7.21 13.19 -7.52
C GLU A 50 -8.65 13.46 -7.06
N TYR A 51 -9.00 13.16 -5.80
CA TYR A 51 -10.40 13.14 -5.35
C TYR A 51 -10.59 13.97 -4.08
N TRP A 52 -10.63 15.29 -4.23
CA TRP A 52 -10.87 16.26 -3.17
C TRP A 52 -12.00 17.22 -3.58
N CYS A 53 -12.85 17.58 -2.62
CA CYS A 53 -13.83 18.65 -2.79
C CYS A 53 -13.56 19.74 -1.75
N CYS A 54 -13.83 20.98 -2.10
CA CYS A 54 -13.71 22.11 -1.18
C CYS A 54 -15.01 22.92 -1.17
N ILE A 55 -15.35 23.44 0.02
CA ILE A 55 -16.45 24.39 0.20
C ILE A 55 -15.82 25.66 0.74
N CYS A 56 -16.00 26.76 0.01
CA CYS A 56 -15.43 28.06 0.36
C CYS A 56 -16.52 28.96 0.95
N PHE A 57 -16.20 29.60 2.07
CA PHE A 57 -17.05 30.58 2.75
C PHE A 57 -16.33 31.93 2.79
N THR A 58 -17.08 33.01 2.93
CA THR A 58 -16.50 34.37 2.98
C THR A 58 -15.90 34.64 4.35
N THR A 59 -16.45 34.02 5.39
CA THR A 59 -15.98 34.14 6.77
C THR A 59 -15.73 32.79 7.43
N ARG A 60 -14.97 32.78 8.53
CA ARG A 60 -14.74 31.56 9.32
C ARG A 60 -16.02 31.14 10.03
N GLU A 61 -16.80 32.11 10.47
CA GLU A 61 -18.03 31.95 11.22
C GLU A 61 -19.07 31.22 10.37
N GLU A 62 -19.22 31.60 9.09
CA GLU A 62 -20.07 30.89 8.13
C GLU A 62 -19.64 29.42 7.95
N LYS A 63 -18.32 29.17 7.80
CA LYS A 63 -17.79 27.81 7.70
C LYS A 63 -18.11 26.98 8.94
N GLU A 64 -17.91 27.54 10.12
CA GLU A 64 -18.18 26.83 11.38
C GLU A 64 -19.68 26.61 11.60
N GLU A 65 -20.51 27.58 11.28
CA GLU A 65 -21.96 27.47 11.36
C GLU A 65 -22.47 26.35 10.43
N PHE A 66 -21.99 26.31 9.18
CA PHE A 66 -22.29 25.23 8.25
C PHE A 66 -21.91 23.86 8.81
N LEU A 67 -20.68 23.71 9.32
CA LEU A 67 -20.21 22.44 9.87
C LEU A 67 -21.02 22.00 11.11
N LYS A 68 -21.39 22.95 11.99
CA LYS A 68 -22.20 22.66 13.18
C LYS A 68 -23.63 22.25 12.80
N LYS A 69 -24.26 22.99 11.89
CA LYS A 69 -25.64 22.73 11.44
C LYS A 69 -25.78 21.43 10.66
N THR A 70 -24.75 21.04 9.93
CA THR A 70 -24.71 19.76 9.20
C THR A 70 -24.29 18.58 10.07
N GLY A 71 -23.83 18.79 11.30
CA GLY A 71 -23.27 17.74 12.15
C GLY A 71 -21.85 17.29 11.74
N LEU A 72 -21.22 17.95 10.78
CA LEU A 72 -19.87 17.61 10.30
C LEU A 72 -18.75 18.09 11.23
N PHE A 73 -19.04 19.03 12.13
CA PHE A 73 -18.03 19.64 13.02
C PHE A 73 -17.34 18.61 13.93
N GLU A 74 -18.04 17.55 14.33
CA GLU A 74 -17.48 16.47 15.17
C GLU A 74 -16.49 15.58 14.43
N HIS A 75 -16.52 15.60 13.08
CA HIS A 75 -15.68 14.77 12.23
C HIS A 75 -14.42 15.50 11.72
N GLY A 76 -14.33 16.82 11.95
CA GLY A 76 -13.19 17.66 11.56
C GLY A 76 -13.62 19.04 11.04
N ASP A 77 -12.65 19.92 10.78
CA ASP A 77 -12.90 21.32 10.38
C ASP A 77 -12.38 21.70 8.99
N LYS A 78 -11.46 20.91 8.42
CA LYS A 78 -10.79 21.16 7.12
C LYS A 78 -10.72 19.93 6.21
N TYR A 79 -10.29 18.79 6.74
CA TYR A 79 -10.17 17.54 5.99
C TYR A 79 -11.13 16.53 6.58
N LEU A 80 -12.13 16.16 5.80
CA LEU A 80 -13.19 15.23 6.18
C LEU A 80 -13.16 14.02 5.26
N ASP A 81 -13.50 12.85 5.80
CA ASP A 81 -13.75 11.67 4.98
C ASP A 81 -15.06 11.86 4.20
N GLY A 82 -14.98 11.86 2.87
CA GLY A 82 -16.14 12.07 2.00
C GLY A 82 -17.28 11.05 2.19
N ARG A 83 -17.00 9.83 2.67
CA ARG A 83 -18.03 8.84 2.99
C ARG A 83 -18.75 9.15 4.28
N VAL A 84 -18.03 9.66 5.28
CA VAL A 84 -18.63 10.15 6.52
C VAL A 84 -19.53 11.36 6.20
N VAL A 85 -19.02 12.29 5.41
CA VAL A 85 -19.80 13.45 4.93
C VAL A 85 -21.07 13.00 4.21
N ALA A 86 -20.97 12.05 3.28
CA ALA A 86 -22.13 11.52 2.56
C ALA A 86 -23.16 10.88 3.52
N GLY A 87 -22.71 10.09 4.49
CA GLY A 87 -23.58 9.49 5.50
C GLY A 87 -24.30 10.53 6.37
N VAL A 88 -23.58 11.55 6.83
CA VAL A 88 -24.14 12.65 7.65
C VAL A 88 -25.15 13.48 6.87
N LEU A 89 -24.88 13.74 5.59
CA LEU A 89 -25.77 14.51 4.71
C LEU A 89 -26.90 13.68 4.09
N GLY A 90 -26.96 12.37 4.34
CA GLY A 90 -27.97 11.47 3.76
C GLY A 90 -27.83 11.26 2.25
N VAL A 91 -26.61 11.36 1.72
CA VAL A 91 -26.30 11.17 0.30
C VAL A 91 -25.85 9.73 0.05
N GLU A 92 -26.54 9.02 -0.84
CA GLU A 92 -26.14 7.68 -1.26
C GLU A 92 -25.04 7.74 -2.34
N LEU A 93 -23.93 7.04 -2.09
CA LEU A 93 -22.84 6.89 -3.05
C LEU A 93 -22.96 5.56 -3.78
N SER A 94 -23.12 5.59 -5.10
CA SER A 94 -23.27 4.40 -5.94
C SER A 94 -21.95 3.77 -6.39
N SER A 95 -20.82 4.44 -6.17
CA SER A 95 -19.50 3.96 -6.61
C SER A 95 -18.91 2.95 -5.62
N GLU A 96 -18.60 1.75 -6.12
CA GLU A 96 -17.78 0.78 -5.38
C GLU A 96 -16.32 1.21 -5.41
N SER A 97 -15.90 2.02 -4.43
CA SER A 97 -14.47 2.16 -4.14
C SER A 97 -14.05 1.19 -3.03
N ALA A 98 -12.88 0.57 -3.18
CA ALA A 98 -12.28 -0.20 -2.10
C ALA A 98 -12.10 0.72 -0.88
N ARG A 99 -12.47 0.26 0.32
CA ARG A 99 -12.17 0.99 1.56
C ARG A 99 -10.67 1.27 1.58
N PHE A 100 -10.28 2.47 2.03
CA PHE A 100 -8.88 2.78 2.31
C PHE A 100 -8.30 1.66 3.18
N SER A 101 -7.36 0.89 2.65
CA SER A 101 -6.73 -0.18 3.43
C SER A 101 -5.89 0.49 4.50
N GLU A 102 -6.08 0.10 5.77
CA GLU A 102 -5.18 0.55 6.82
C GLU A 102 -3.73 0.29 6.41
N PRO A 103 -2.84 1.30 6.50
CA PRO A 103 -1.44 1.10 6.21
C PRO A 103 -0.91 0.03 7.16
N LYS A 104 -0.36 -1.06 6.61
CA LYS A 104 0.32 -2.07 7.43
C LYS A 104 1.63 -1.47 7.95
N ILE A 105 1.57 -0.82 9.11
CA ILE A 105 2.74 -0.22 9.75
C ILE A 105 3.70 -1.34 10.15
N SER A 106 4.94 -1.27 9.65
CA SER A 106 5.97 -2.23 10.01
C SER A 106 6.27 -2.16 11.51
N ALA A 107 6.64 -3.28 12.12
CA ALA A 107 6.95 -3.34 13.55
C ALA A 107 8.04 -2.33 13.97
N ARG A 108 8.95 -1.98 13.05
CA ARG A 108 9.98 -0.97 13.24
C ARG A 108 9.41 0.45 13.26
N MET A 109 8.51 0.79 12.33
CA MET A 109 7.86 2.11 12.30
C MET A 109 6.96 2.33 13.52
N ARG A 110 6.29 1.28 14.01
CA ARG A 110 5.48 1.34 15.24
C ARG A 110 6.30 1.61 16.51
N LYS A 111 7.59 1.27 16.53
CA LYS A 111 8.49 1.61 17.65
C LYS A 111 8.92 3.08 17.63
N LEU A 112 8.81 3.75 16.49
CA LEU A 112 9.20 5.15 16.30
C LEU A 112 8.07 6.14 16.61
N SER A 113 6.83 5.66 16.77
CA SER A 113 5.66 6.51 17.04
C SER A 113 5.34 6.67 18.54
N ARG A 114 6.31 6.42 19.42
CA ARG A 114 6.20 6.57 20.87
C ARG A 114 7.22 7.58 21.37
#